data_AF-A0A8H5CJS8-F1
#
_entry.id   AF-A0A8H5CJS8-F1
#
_cell.length_a   1.000
_cell.length_b   1.000
_cell.length_c   1.000
_cell.angle_alpha   90.00
_cell.angle_beta   90.00
_cell.angle_gamma   90.00
#
_symmetry.space_group_name_H-M   'P 1'
#
loop_
_entity.id
_entity.type
_entity.pdbx_description
1 polymer ?
#
loop_
_entity_poly.entity_id
_entity_poly.type
_entity_poly.pdbx_seq_one_letter_code
_entity_poly.pdbx_strand_id
1 'polypeptide(L)'
;MLSAGQVKPSFAATLIERKSGQLSTTEAAWLAGNLFAAGAETTAVALIVFILAMRLYPNVMKRAQAEIDAIVGRDRLSTFEDRDHLPYIRAIVKEVLRWRPGVPLGVPRRAMKDDFYEGYFIPEGSLVMANIWAMNHDPAMFSDHDEFRPERFLDETGTVDVVPADTRNQGHFSLGFGRRLDVLLAHFRPRNLPWAQSG
;
A
#
# COMPACT_ATOMS: atom_id res chain seq x y z
N MET A 1 -27.23 -6.29 -11.50
CA MET A 1 -26.21 -5.52 -12.25
C MET A 1 -25.94 -6.08 -13.65
N LEU A 2 -25.86 -7.41 -13.87
CA LEU A 2 -25.75 -7.99 -15.23
C LEU A 2 -27.08 -8.02 -16.03
N SER A 3 -28.22 -7.80 -15.39
CA SER A 3 -29.56 -7.86 -16.01
C SER A 3 -30.00 -6.57 -16.72
N ALA A 4 -29.23 -5.48 -16.65
CA ALA A 4 -29.64 -4.16 -17.16
C ALA A 4 -28.92 -3.71 -18.44
N GLY A 5 -28.08 -4.55 -19.06
CA GLY A 5 -27.40 -4.25 -20.33
C GLY A 5 -26.40 -3.07 -20.30
N GLN A 6 -26.23 -2.38 -19.17
CA GLN A 6 -25.26 -1.31 -19.01
C GLN A 6 -23.91 -1.87 -18.54
N VAL A 7 -23.00 -2.12 -19.49
CA VAL A 7 -21.61 -2.46 -19.19
C VAL A 7 -20.88 -1.17 -18.82
N LYS A 8 -20.40 -1.06 -17.58
CA LYS A 8 -19.47 0.01 -17.22
C LYS A 8 -18.17 -0.20 -18.00
N PRO A 9 -17.64 0.82 -18.69
CA PRO A 9 -16.42 0.67 -19.48
C PRO A 9 -15.26 0.27 -18.55
N SER A 10 -14.50 -0.75 -18.95
CA SER A 10 -13.28 -1.15 -18.24
C SER A 10 -12.17 -0.14 -18.46
N PHE A 11 -11.11 -0.19 -17.66
CA PHE A 11 -9.94 0.67 -17.87
C PHE A 11 -9.35 0.49 -19.28
N ALA A 12 -9.21 -0.75 -19.74
CA ALA A 12 -8.72 -1.06 -21.08
C ALA A 12 -9.67 -0.53 -22.18
N ALA A 13 -10.99 -0.70 -22.01
CA ALA A 13 -11.97 -0.12 -22.94
C ALA A 13 -11.87 1.41 -22.98
N THR A 14 -11.70 2.04 -21.80
CA THR A 14 -11.53 3.50 -21.69
C THR A 14 -10.26 3.98 -22.39
N LEU A 15 -9.13 3.27 -22.27
CA LEU A 15 -7.88 3.58 -22.96
C LEU A 15 -8.02 3.50 -24.49
N ILE A 16 -8.80 2.54 -24.98
CA ILE A 16 -9.06 2.36 -26.42
C ILE A 16 -10.04 3.42 -26.94
N GLU A 17 -11.13 3.68 -26.21
CA GLU A 17 -12.23 4.57 -26.62
C GLU A 17 -11.89 6.05 -26.52
N ARG A 18 -11.20 6.49 -25.45
CA ARG A 18 -10.92 7.92 -25.21
C ARG A 18 -9.79 8.50 -26.06
N LYS A 19 -9.45 7.85 -27.18
CA LYS A 19 -8.38 8.21 -28.12
C LYS A 19 -7.05 8.45 -27.40
N SER A 20 -6.23 7.41 -27.43
CA SER A 20 -4.80 7.33 -27.83
C SER A 20 -4.12 8.54 -28.53
N GLY A 21 -4.57 9.78 -28.39
CA GLY A 21 -3.89 10.96 -28.95
C GLY A 21 -2.54 11.26 -28.29
N GLN A 22 -2.26 10.63 -27.15
CA GLN A 22 -0.99 10.73 -26.42
C GLN A 22 -0.23 9.40 -26.31
N LEU A 23 -0.87 8.26 -26.57
CA LEU A 23 -0.29 6.92 -26.40
C LEU A 23 -0.59 6.07 -27.62
N SER A 24 0.42 5.45 -28.21
CA SER A 24 0.25 4.41 -29.22
C SER A 24 -0.52 3.20 -28.68
N THR A 25 -1.06 2.37 -29.57
CA THR A 25 -1.75 1.12 -29.18
C THR A 25 -0.86 0.23 -28.30
N THR A 26 0.43 0.16 -28.63
CA THR A 26 1.41 -0.61 -27.86
C THR A 26 1.61 -0.04 -26.45
N GLU A 27 1.73 1.29 -26.32
CA GLU A 27 1.86 1.95 -25.01
C GLU A 27 0.59 1.79 -24.17
N ALA A 28 -0.59 1.87 -24.78
CA ALA A 28 -1.86 1.63 -24.11
C ALA A 28 -1.98 0.17 -23.61
N ALA A 29 -1.53 -0.80 -24.43
CA ALA A 29 -1.48 -2.21 -24.04
C ALA A 29 -0.49 -2.44 -22.88
N TRP A 30 0.70 -1.84 -22.95
CA TRP A 30 1.68 -1.90 -21.85
C TRP A 30 1.15 -1.27 -20.57
N LEU A 31 0.48 -0.12 -20.66
CA LEU A 31 -0.11 0.54 -19.50
C LEU A 31 -1.17 -0.34 -18.83
N ALA A 32 -2.07 -0.95 -19.62
CA ALA A 32 -3.08 -1.86 -19.11
C ALA A 32 -2.46 -3.12 -18.48
N GLY A 33 -1.46 -3.72 -19.13
CA GLY A 33 -0.75 -4.89 -18.63
C GLY A 33 0.01 -4.61 -17.33
N ASN A 34 0.76 -3.51 -17.27
CA ASN A 34 1.50 -3.10 -16.07
C ASN A 34 0.57 -2.80 -14.90
N LEU A 35 -0.55 -2.11 -15.15
CA LEU A 35 -1.56 -1.83 -14.13
C LEU A 35 -2.12 -3.13 -13.52
N PHE A 36 -2.45 -4.09 -14.38
CA PHE A 36 -2.97 -5.39 -13.95
C PHE A 36 -1.93 -6.18 -13.16
N ALA A 37 -0.72 -6.36 -13.70
CA ALA A 37 0.33 -7.15 -13.06
C ALA A 37 0.74 -6.55 -11.71
N ALA A 38 0.99 -5.24 -11.66
CA ALA A 38 1.40 -4.56 -10.43
C ALA A 38 0.33 -4.63 -9.34
N GLY A 39 -0.96 -4.51 -9.69
CA GLY A 39 -2.05 -4.55 -8.72
C GLY A 39 -2.46 -5.96 -8.29
N ALA A 40 -2.46 -6.93 -9.20
CA ALA A 40 -2.97 -8.27 -8.94
C ALA A 40 -2.04 -9.08 -8.02
N GLU A 41 -0.76 -9.20 -8.38
CA GLU A 41 0.17 -10.06 -7.65
C GLU A 41 0.48 -9.51 -6.25
N THR A 42 0.73 -8.20 -6.15
CA THR A 42 1.06 -7.57 -4.86
C THR A 42 -0.10 -7.62 -3.86
N THR A 43 -1.34 -7.43 -4.33
CA THR A 43 -2.54 -7.55 -3.50
C THR A 43 -2.76 -9.01 -3.06
N ALA A 44 -2.53 -9.98 -3.95
CA ALA A 44 -2.61 -11.40 -3.59
C ALA A 44 -1.61 -11.76 -2.48
N VAL A 45 -0.37 -11.27 -2.56
CA VAL A 45 0.64 -11.45 -1.50
C VAL A 45 0.18 -10.83 -0.19
N ALA A 46 -0.36 -9.61 -0.21
CA ALA A 46 -0.87 -8.96 1.01
C ALA A 46 -2.01 -9.77 1.65
N LEU A 47 -2.91 -10.35 0.86
CA LEU A 47 -3.97 -11.23 1.37
C LEU A 47 -3.43 -12.53 1.97
N ILE A 48 -2.42 -13.14 1.35
CA ILE A 48 -1.75 -14.33 1.90
C ILE A 48 -1.11 -14.00 3.26
N VAL A 49 -0.39 -12.89 3.35
CA VAL A 49 0.20 -12.41 4.61
C VAL A 49 -0.87 -12.13 5.65
N PHE A 50 -1.99 -11.51 5.27
CA PHE A 50 -3.12 -11.29 6.17
C PHE A 50 -3.66 -12.60 6.74
N ILE A 51 -3.91 -13.60 5.89
CA ILE A 51 -4.41 -14.91 6.34
C ILE A 51 -3.40 -15.57 7.29
N LEU A 52 -2.10 -15.50 6.96
CA LEU A 52 -1.03 -15.99 7.83
C LEU A 52 -1.04 -15.29 9.19
N ALA A 53 -1.13 -13.97 9.20
CA ALA A 53 -1.17 -13.17 10.43
C ALA A 53 -2.40 -13.51 11.28
N MET A 54 -3.60 -13.59 10.69
CA MET A 54 -4.81 -13.95 11.43
C MET A 54 -4.74 -15.37 12.01
N ARG A 55 -4.02 -16.28 11.35
CA ARG A 55 -3.82 -17.65 11.84
C ARG A 55 -2.84 -17.71 13.02
N LEU A 56 -1.76 -16.94 12.97
CA LEU A 56 -0.71 -16.89 14.01
C LEU A 56 -1.13 -16.02 15.22
N TYR A 57 -1.93 -14.99 15.00
CA TYR A 57 -2.35 -14.02 16.01
C TYR A 57 -3.89 -14.02 16.16
N PRO A 58 -4.48 -15.09 16.72
CA PRO A 58 -5.94 -15.23 16.82
C PRO A 58 -6.60 -14.13 17.66
N ASN A 59 -5.88 -13.51 18.58
CA ASN A 59 -6.39 -12.39 19.38
C ASN A 59 -6.63 -11.14 18.51
N VAL A 60 -5.74 -10.88 17.54
CA VAL A 60 -5.93 -9.80 16.57
C VAL A 60 -7.18 -10.07 15.72
N MET A 61 -7.35 -11.30 15.23
CA MET A 61 -8.54 -11.68 14.46
C MET A 61 -9.84 -11.48 15.27
N LYS A 62 -9.86 -11.90 16.55
CA LYS A 62 -11.03 -11.71 17.43
C LYS A 62 -11.35 -10.23 17.64
N ARG A 63 -10.34 -9.38 17.85
CA ARG A 63 -10.54 -7.93 18.01
C ARG A 63 -11.02 -7.28 16.71
N ALA A 64 -10.50 -7.70 15.56
CA ALA A 64 -10.96 -7.25 14.24
C ALA A 64 -12.43 -7.59 14.01
N GLN A 65 -12.83 -8.82 14.32
CA GLN A 65 -14.24 -9.24 14.25
C GLN A 65 -15.13 -8.42 15.19
N ALA A 66 -14.68 -8.15 16.41
CA ALA A 66 -15.42 -7.34 17.36
C ALA A 66 -15.63 -5.90 16.88
N GLU A 67 -14.62 -5.28 16.25
CA GLU A 67 -14.77 -3.94 15.66
C GLU A 67 -15.80 -3.94 14.51
N ILE A 68 -15.71 -4.91 13.60
CA ILE A 68 -16.69 -5.04 12.51
C ILE A 68 -18.10 -5.27 13.05
N ASP A 69 -18.28 -6.20 13.99
CA ASP A 69 -19.58 -6.49 14.61
C ASP A 69 -20.18 -5.25 15.32
N ALA A 70 -19.34 -4.43 15.95
CA ALA A 70 -19.79 -3.23 16.65
C ALA A 70 -20.17 -2.06 15.72
N ILE A 71 -19.44 -1.86 14.62
CA ILE A 71 -19.60 -0.71 13.73
C ILE A 71 -20.55 -1.02 12.56
N VAL A 72 -20.40 -2.19 11.95
CA VAL A 72 -21.17 -2.61 10.77
C VAL A 72 -22.44 -3.33 11.18
N GLY A 73 -22.40 -4.06 12.30
CA GLY A 73 -23.47 -4.97 12.72
C GLY A 73 -23.46 -6.28 11.94
N ARG A 74 -24.46 -7.14 12.19
CA ARG A 74 -24.59 -8.46 11.55
C ARG A 74 -25.61 -8.52 10.41
N ASP A 75 -26.31 -7.41 10.17
CA ASP A 75 -27.41 -7.35 9.22
C ASP A 75 -26.98 -7.01 7.78
N ARG A 76 -25.72 -6.60 7.60
CA ARG A 76 -25.16 -6.23 6.28
C ARG A 76 -23.67 -6.53 6.19
N LEU A 77 -23.16 -6.53 4.95
CA LEU A 77 -21.72 -6.51 4.69
C LEU A 77 -21.15 -5.10 4.84
N SER A 78 -19.86 -5.03 5.15
CA SER A 78 -19.09 -3.78 5.19
C SER A 78 -19.02 -3.13 3.82
N THR A 79 -19.06 -1.80 3.78
CA THR A 79 -18.85 -0.99 2.57
C THR A 79 -17.64 -0.06 2.77
N PHE A 80 -17.24 0.65 1.71
CA PHE A 80 -16.16 1.64 1.82
C PHE A 80 -16.51 2.83 2.71
N GLU A 81 -17.80 3.08 2.98
CA GLU A 81 -18.26 4.18 3.85
C GLU A 81 -17.93 3.90 5.33
N ASP A 82 -17.80 2.63 5.71
CA ASP A 82 -17.44 2.22 7.07
C ASP A 82 -15.97 2.45 7.40
N ARG A 83 -15.12 2.62 6.38
CA ARG A 83 -13.65 2.61 6.48
C ARG A 83 -13.12 3.55 7.56
N ASP A 84 -13.63 4.77 7.62
CA ASP A 84 -13.12 5.78 8.56
C ASP A 84 -13.49 5.47 10.02
N HIS A 85 -14.50 4.61 10.23
CA HIS A 85 -14.95 4.12 11.53
C HIS A 85 -14.34 2.76 11.92
N LEU A 86 -13.43 2.21 11.09
CA LEU A 86 -12.76 0.92 11.33
C LEU A 86 -11.24 1.10 11.54
N PRO A 87 -10.82 1.82 12.60
CA PRO A 87 -9.40 2.13 12.84
C PRO A 87 -8.55 0.87 13.03
N TYR A 88 -9.05 -0.17 13.72
CA TYR A 88 -8.29 -1.40 13.92
C TYR A 88 -8.12 -2.20 12.62
N ILE A 89 -9.14 -2.28 11.76
CA ILE A 89 -8.98 -2.88 10.43
C ILE A 89 -7.92 -2.11 9.60
N ARG A 90 -7.94 -0.77 9.63
CA ARG A 90 -6.91 0.04 8.96
C ARG A 90 -5.52 -0.22 9.52
N ALA A 91 -5.39 -0.34 10.84
CA ALA A 91 -4.15 -0.68 11.51
C ALA A 91 -3.63 -2.07 11.10
N ILE A 92 -4.52 -3.07 10.97
CA ILE A 92 -4.17 -4.41 10.47
C ILE A 92 -3.62 -4.34 9.05
N VAL A 93 -4.26 -3.58 8.14
CA VAL A 93 -3.79 -3.43 6.75
C VAL A 93 -2.38 -2.82 6.72
N LYS A 94 -2.12 -1.77 7.53
CA LYS A 94 -0.78 -1.18 7.64
C LYS A 94 0.24 -2.19 8.19
N GLU A 95 -0.12 -2.96 9.20
CA GLU A 95 0.77 -3.94 9.80
C GLU A 95 1.07 -5.12 8.88
N VAL A 96 0.11 -5.56 8.07
CA VAL A 96 0.33 -6.55 7.00
C VAL A 96 1.40 -6.05 6.03
N LEU A 97 1.27 -4.81 5.58
CA LEU A 97 2.23 -4.22 4.64
C LEU A 97 3.61 -4.01 5.27
N ARG A 98 3.69 -3.63 6.56
CA ARG A 98 4.95 -3.45 7.28
C ARG A 98 5.64 -4.78 7.57
N TRP A 99 4.93 -5.74 8.17
CA TRP A 99 5.47 -6.97 8.73
C TRP A 99 6.04 -7.91 7.65
N ARG A 100 5.34 -8.07 6.53
CA ARG A 100 5.82 -8.89 5.41
C ARG A 100 5.51 -8.17 4.09
N PRO A 101 6.32 -7.17 3.68
CA PRO A 101 6.08 -6.43 2.46
C PRO A 101 6.23 -7.34 1.24
N GLY A 102 5.29 -7.27 0.30
CA GLY A 102 5.32 -8.10 -0.91
C GLY A 102 6.48 -7.78 -1.87
N VAL A 103 7.09 -6.59 -1.73
CA VAL A 103 8.25 -6.15 -2.53
C VAL A 103 9.38 -5.68 -1.59
N PRO A 104 10.11 -6.59 -0.93
CA PRO A 104 11.04 -6.25 0.16
C PRO A 104 12.27 -5.44 -0.26
N LEU A 105 12.65 -5.46 -1.55
CA LEU A 105 13.76 -4.68 -2.12
C LEU A 105 13.31 -3.52 -3.01
N GLY A 106 12.00 -3.23 -3.02
CA GLY A 106 11.40 -2.25 -3.93
C GLY A 106 11.63 -2.56 -5.40
N VAL A 107 11.39 -1.57 -6.26
CA VAL A 107 11.74 -1.64 -7.69
C VAL A 107 13.11 -0.99 -7.89
N PRO A 108 14.10 -1.70 -8.47
CA PRO A 108 15.43 -1.18 -8.69
C PRO A 108 15.44 0.18 -9.42
N ARG A 109 16.38 1.03 -9.04
CA ARG A 109 16.70 2.30 -9.70
C ARG A 109 18.04 2.16 -10.41
N ARG A 110 18.24 2.89 -11.49
CA ARG A 110 19.54 3.01 -12.15
C ARG A 110 20.08 4.42 -11.93
N ALA A 111 21.32 4.53 -11.45
CA ALA A 111 22.03 5.80 -11.38
C ALA A 111 22.24 6.32 -12.82
N MET A 112 21.76 7.54 -13.10
CA MET A 112 21.85 8.14 -14.45
C MET A 112 23.13 8.96 -14.65
N LYS A 113 23.89 9.15 -13.58
CA LYS A 113 25.21 9.79 -13.52
C LYS A 113 25.89 9.34 -12.24
N ASP A 114 27.19 9.58 -12.16
CA ASP A 114 27.96 9.43 -10.93
C ASP A 114 27.35 10.23 -9.77
N ASP A 115 27.31 9.62 -8.58
CA ASP A 115 26.74 10.22 -7.37
C ASP A 115 27.50 9.78 -6.11
N PHE A 116 27.25 10.44 -4.99
CA PHE A 116 27.78 10.06 -3.68
C PHE A 116 26.65 9.97 -2.65
N TYR A 117 26.63 8.89 -1.87
CA TYR A 117 25.69 8.71 -0.77
C TYR A 117 26.42 8.26 0.48
N GLU A 118 26.27 8.98 1.60
CA GLU A 118 26.95 8.67 2.88
C GLU A 118 28.47 8.45 2.72
N GLY A 119 29.11 9.21 1.82
CA GLY A 119 30.54 9.10 1.52
C GLY A 119 30.92 7.99 0.52
N TYR A 120 29.98 7.17 0.09
CA TYR A 120 30.21 6.11 -0.91
C TYR A 120 29.97 6.63 -2.32
N PHE A 121 30.95 6.38 -3.22
CA PHE A 121 30.81 6.66 -4.64
C PHE A 121 29.89 5.64 -5.33
N ILE A 122 28.90 6.13 -6.06
CA ILE A 122 27.95 5.35 -6.85
C ILE A 122 28.19 5.68 -8.32
N PRO A 123 28.83 4.80 -9.09
CA PRO A 123 29.06 5.02 -10.51
C PRO A 123 27.75 5.11 -11.31
N GLU A 124 27.76 5.89 -12.40
CA GLU A 124 26.72 5.86 -13.42
C GLU A 124 26.41 4.42 -13.86
N GLY A 125 25.12 4.13 -14.01
CA GLY A 125 24.64 2.82 -14.42
C GLY A 125 24.46 1.82 -13.28
N SER A 126 24.91 2.13 -12.07
CA SER A 126 24.70 1.29 -10.88
C SER A 126 23.22 1.07 -10.59
N LEU A 127 22.88 -0.16 -10.17
CA LEU A 127 21.54 -0.46 -9.65
C LEU A 127 21.47 -0.13 -8.16
N VAL A 128 20.48 0.67 -7.78
CA VAL A 128 20.20 1.08 -6.40
C VAL A 128 18.87 0.48 -5.98
N MET A 129 18.87 -0.30 -4.91
CA MET A 129 17.69 -0.96 -4.35
C MET A 129 17.38 -0.41 -2.96
N ALA A 130 16.10 -0.15 -2.69
CA ALA A 130 15.66 0.25 -1.37
C ALA A 130 15.33 -0.99 -0.55
N ASN A 131 16.05 -1.24 0.54
CA ASN A 131 15.77 -2.36 1.43
C ASN A 131 14.55 -2.07 2.31
N ILE A 132 13.35 -2.12 1.71
CA ILE A 132 12.06 -1.89 2.37
C ILE A 132 11.87 -2.82 3.56
N TRP A 133 12.31 -4.08 3.46
CA TRP A 133 12.24 -5.02 4.57
C TRP A 133 13.02 -4.49 5.78
N ALA A 134 14.30 -4.12 5.58
CA ALA A 134 15.14 -3.61 6.66
C ALA A 134 14.58 -2.30 7.23
N MET A 135 14.07 -1.39 6.39
CA MET A 135 13.45 -0.15 6.87
C MET A 135 12.19 -0.41 7.72
N ASN A 136 11.36 -1.39 7.33
CA ASN A 136 10.17 -1.79 8.09
C ASN A 136 10.50 -2.62 9.35
N HIS A 137 11.73 -3.13 9.46
CA HIS A 137 12.22 -3.94 10.58
C HIS A 137 13.33 -3.25 11.38
N ASP A 138 13.53 -1.95 11.17
CA ASP A 138 14.50 -1.19 11.95
C ASP A 138 14.00 -1.11 13.41
N PRO A 139 14.70 -1.70 14.39
CA PRO A 139 14.28 -1.68 15.79
C PRO A 139 14.25 -0.27 16.39
N ALA A 140 14.99 0.70 15.83
CA ALA A 140 14.94 2.08 16.27
C ALA A 140 13.61 2.76 15.88
N MET A 141 12.97 2.31 14.80
CA MET A 141 11.70 2.84 14.32
C MET A 141 10.50 1.99 14.76
N PHE A 142 10.67 0.67 14.78
CA PHE A 142 9.64 -0.29 15.12
C PHE A 142 10.13 -1.22 16.23
N SER A 143 9.78 -0.89 17.49
CA SER A 143 9.97 -1.82 18.60
C SER A 143 9.17 -3.11 18.35
N ASP A 144 9.76 -4.24 18.72
CA ASP A 144 9.22 -5.58 18.44
C ASP A 144 8.84 -5.73 16.95
N HIS A 145 9.77 -5.40 16.06
CA HIS A 145 9.51 -5.33 14.62
C HIS A 145 9.06 -6.67 14.01
N ASP A 146 9.53 -7.79 14.57
CA ASP A 146 9.16 -9.15 14.12
C ASP A 146 7.76 -9.56 14.58
N GLU A 147 7.19 -8.88 15.57
CA GLU A 147 5.84 -9.14 16.07
C GLU A 147 4.79 -8.45 15.21
N PHE A 148 3.70 -9.18 14.92
CA PHE A 148 2.53 -8.62 14.24
C PHE A 148 1.65 -7.90 15.27
N ARG A 149 1.81 -6.58 15.37
CA ARG A 149 1.15 -5.74 16.38
C ARG A 149 0.45 -4.53 15.72
N PRO A 150 -0.79 -4.67 15.22
CA PRO A 150 -1.54 -3.57 14.63
C PRO A 150 -1.66 -2.33 15.53
N GLU A 151 -1.66 -2.53 16.85
CA GLU A 151 -1.75 -1.46 17.86
C GLU A 151 -0.67 -0.38 17.70
N ARG A 152 0.44 -0.66 17.01
CA ARG A 152 1.47 0.35 16.71
C ARG A 152 0.99 1.50 15.81
N PHE A 153 -0.14 1.31 15.13
CA PHE A 153 -0.77 2.32 14.28
C PHE A 153 -1.99 2.97 14.91
N LEU A 154 -2.20 2.76 16.20
CA LEU A 154 -3.28 3.36 16.96
C LEU A 154 -2.73 4.23 18.08
N ASP A 155 -3.52 5.23 18.45
CA ASP A 155 -3.29 6.02 19.65
C ASP A 155 -3.65 5.23 20.92
N GLU A 156 -3.42 5.83 22.09
CA GLU A 156 -3.72 5.18 23.38
C GLU A 156 -5.21 4.83 23.52
N THR A 157 -6.10 5.58 22.87
CA THR A 157 -7.54 5.31 22.88
C THR A 157 -7.94 4.18 21.94
N GLY A 158 -7.07 3.81 21.00
CA GLY A 158 -7.33 2.78 20.00
C GLY A 158 -8.25 3.23 18.87
N THR A 159 -8.51 4.54 18.74
CA THR A 159 -9.54 5.08 17.83
C THR A 159 -8.96 5.97 16.73
N VAL A 160 -7.75 6.49 16.91
CA VAL A 160 -7.09 7.38 15.96
C VAL A 160 -5.89 6.69 15.34
N ASP A 161 -5.79 6.77 14.02
CA ASP A 161 -4.62 6.34 13.27
C ASP A 161 -3.38 7.15 13.70
N VAL A 162 -2.40 6.48 14.28
CA VAL A 162 -1.07 7.03 14.50
C VAL A 162 -0.17 6.61 13.35
N VAL A 163 0.66 7.55 12.90
CA VAL A 163 1.68 7.31 11.89
C VAL A 163 3.04 7.43 12.57
N PRO A 164 3.80 6.33 12.70
CA PRO A 164 5.16 6.38 13.24
C PRO A 164 5.99 7.48 12.55
N ALA A 165 6.79 8.19 13.35
CA ALA A 165 7.66 9.26 12.86
C ALA A 165 8.60 8.76 11.76
N ASP A 166 9.01 9.66 10.88
CA ASP A 166 9.96 9.40 9.79
C ASP A 166 9.53 8.35 8.73
N THR A 167 8.27 7.91 8.77
CA THR A 167 7.69 7.02 7.74
C THR A 167 7.05 7.76 6.56
N ARG A 168 7.41 9.04 6.36
CA ARG A 168 6.89 9.91 5.28
C ARG A 168 5.35 9.91 5.19
N ASN A 169 4.69 9.94 6.35
CA ASN A 169 3.24 9.92 6.52
C ASN A 169 2.53 8.65 5.99
N GLN A 170 3.26 7.55 5.80
CA GLN A 170 2.70 6.27 5.36
C GLN A 170 2.57 5.25 6.49
N GLY A 171 3.37 5.38 7.56
CA GLY A 171 3.47 4.42 8.66
C GLY A 171 4.33 3.20 8.34
N HIS A 172 4.66 2.97 7.07
CA HIS A 172 5.52 1.90 6.58
C HIS A 172 6.11 2.31 5.22
N PHE A 173 7.11 1.57 4.72
CA PHE A 173 7.81 1.90 3.46
C PHE A 173 7.36 1.10 2.24
N SER A 174 6.37 0.22 2.42
CA SER A 174 6.02 -0.84 1.45
C SER A 174 5.41 -0.34 0.13
N LEU A 175 4.91 0.89 0.09
CA LEU A 175 4.42 1.53 -1.15
C LEU A 175 5.50 2.40 -1.82
N GLY A 176 6.73 2.33 -1.33
CA GLY A 176 7.83 3.16 -1.82
C GLY A 176 7.71 4.62 -1.40
N PHE A 177 8.49 5.47 -2.05
CA PHE A 177 8.64 6.86 -1.65
C PHE A 177 9.23 7.73 -2.76
N GLY A 178 9.09 9.05 -2.63
CA GLY A 178 9.56 10.03 -3.61
C GLY A 178 8.76 9.99 -4.92
N ARG A 179 9.40 10.38 -6.03
CA ARG A 179 8.76 10.54 -7.36
C ARG A 179 8.20 9.24 -7.97
N ARG A 180 8.51 8.09 -7.38
CA ARG A 180 8.16 6.75 -7.90
C ARG A 180 7.51 5.89 -6.80
N LEU A 181 6.73 6.55 -5.95
CA LEU A 181 5.81 5.94 -5.01
C LEU A 181 4.66 5.27 -5.77
N ASP A 182 4.20 4.13 -5.29
CA ASP A 182 3.09 3.40 -5.89
C ASP A 182 1.80 4.21 -5.82
N VAL A 183 1.24 4.55 -6.98
CA VAL A 183 0.05 5.37 -7.11
C VAL A 183 -1.25 4.57 -6.91
N LEU A 184 -1.22 3.24 -7.07
CA LEU A 184 -2.43 2.41 -7.05
C LEU A 184 -2.97 2.26 -5.64
N LEU A 185 -2.07 1.96 -4.69
CA LEU A 185 -2.44 1.84 -3.29
C LEU A 185 -2.38 3.19 -2.55
N ALA A 186 -1.72 4.21 -3.12
CA ALA A 186 -1.67 5.55 -2.52
C ALA A 186 -2.98 6.35 -2.62
N HIS A 187 -3.93 5.94 -3.48
CA HIS A 187 -5.27 6.53 -3.53
C HIS A 187 -6.05 6.35 -2.20
N PHE A 188 -5.61 5.41 -1.36
CA PHE A 188 -6.15 5.18 -0.03
C PHE A 188 -5.60 6.12 1.06
N ARG A 189 -4.85 7.16 0.68
CA ARG A 189 -4.39 8.21 1.61
C ARG A 189 -5.46 9.29 1.84
N PRO A 190 -5.51 9.90 3.04
CA PRO A 190 -6.32 11.10 3.26
C PRO A 190 -5.95 12.18 2.24
N ARG A 191 -6.94 12.82 1.61
CA ARG A 191 -6.77 13.75 0.48
C ARG A 191 -6.03 15.07 0.80
N ASN A 192 -5.58 15.28 2.04
CA ASN A 192 -5.13 16.58 2.53
C ASN A 192 -3.61 16.65 2.78
N LEU A 193 -2.77 16.15 1.87
CA LEU A 193 -1.31 16.25 2.02
C LEU A 193 -0.68 17.34 1.11
N PRO A 194 0.16 18.24 1.66
CA PRO A 194 0.67 19.44 0.98
C PRO A 194 1.48 19.22 -0.30
N TRP A 195 2.11 18.05 -0.47
CA TRP A 195 2.98 17.79 -1.63
C TRP A 195 2.20 17.50 -2.92
N ALA A 196 0.87 17.31 -2.86
CA ALA A 196 0.02 17.15 -4.04
C ALA A 196 -0.18 18.47 -4.83
N GLN A 197 0.29 19.60 -4.29
CA GLN A 197 0.20 20.92 -4.94
C GLN A 197 1.53 21.43 -5.50
N SER A 198 2.62 20.67 -5.34
CA SER A 198 3.93 21.00 -5.91
C SER A 198 4.23 20.06 -7.08
N GLY A 199 3.69 20.39 -8.24
CA GLY A 199 3.98 19.79 -9.54
C GLY A 199 3.78 20.83 -10.63
#